data_AF-A0A376FMB6-F1
#
_entry.id   AF-A0A376FMB6-F1
#
_cell.length_a   1.000
_cell.length_b   1.000
_cell.length_c   1.000
_cell.angle_alpha   90.00
_cell.angle_beta   90.00
_cell.angle_gamma   90.00
#
_symmetry.space_group_name_H-M   'P 1'
#
loop_
_entity.id
_entity.type
_entity.pdbx_description
1 polymer ?
#
loop_
_entity_poly.entity_id
_entity_poly.type
_entity_poly.pdbx_seq_one_letter_code
_entity_poly.pdbx_strand_id
1 'polypeptide(L)' 'MMHLKNIKAGNAKTVEQYELTKKHGVIWLYSEDGKKLV' A
#
# COMPACT_ATOMS: atom_id res chain seq x y z
N MET A 1 18.74 -8.98 1.41
CA MET A 1 18.40 -7.83 0.54
C MET A 1 16.91 -7.84 0.27
N MET A 2 16.19 -6.72 0.41
CA MET A 2 14.75 -6.65 0.18
C MET A 2 14.50 -6.53 -1.33
N HIS A 3 13.97 -7.60 -1.94
CA HIS A 3 13.65 -7.63 -3.36
C HIS A 3 12.14 -7.56 -3.55
N LEU A 4 11.64 -6.52 -4.21
CA LEU A 4 10.21 -6.26 -4.37
C LEU A 4 9.81 -6.58 -5.81
N LYS A 5 8.92 -7.55 -5.97
CA LYS A 5 8.38 -7.93 -7.29
C LYS A 5 6.89 -7.63 -7.34
N ASN A 6 6.41 -7.33 -8.54
CA ASN A 6 4.99 -7.23 -8.87
C ASN A 6 4.23 -6.25 -7.96
N ILE A 7 4.78 -5.05 -7.77
CA ILE A 7 4.14 -3.99 -7.00
C ILE A 7 2.89 -3.52 -7.74
N LYS A 8 1.74 -3.55 -7.06
CA LYS A 8 0.44 -3.11 -7.61
C LYS A 8 -0.20 -2.08 -6.69
N ALA A 9 -0.86 -1.11 -7.31
CA ALA A 9 -1.74 -0.20 -6.59
C ALA A 9 -2.96 -0.96 -6.08
N GLY A 10 -3.38 -0.65 -4.85
CA GLY A 10 -4.56 -1.26 -4.24
C GLY A 10 -5.27 -0.31 -3.28
N ASN A 11 -6.42 -0.77 -2.79
CA ASN A 11 -7.20 -0.03 -1.82
C ASN A 11 -6.59 -0.11 -0.42
N ALA A 12 -6.88 0.87 0.41
CA ALA A 12 -6.56 0.86 1.83
C ALA A 12 -7.11 -0.42 2.50
N LYS A 13 -6.25 -1.13 3.25
CA LYS A 13 -6.61 -2.38 3.95
C LYS A 13 -6.90 -2.17 5.44
N THR A 14 -6.59 -1.00 5.98
CA THR A 14 -6.78 -0.65 7.39
C THR A 14 -7.44 0.72 7.51
N VAL A 15 -8.07 1.00 8.66
CA VAL A 15 -8.72 2.29 8.93
C VAL A 15 -7.74 3.47 8.80
N GLU A 16 -6.54 3.34 9.35
CA GLU A 16 -5.50 4.38 9.24
C GLU A 16 -5.13 4.67 7.78
N GLN A 17 -4.93 3.63 6.97
CA GLN A 17 -4.68 3.78 5.53
C GLN A 17 -5.83 4.49 4.81
N TYR A 18 -7.07 4.20 5.19
CA TYR A 18 -8.25 4.84 4.61
C TYR A 18 -8.29 6.34 4.97
N GLU A 19 -8.02 6.68 6.23
CA GLU A 19 -7.96 8.07 6.67
C GLU A 19 -6.84 8.86 5.96
N LEU A 20 -5.67 8.25 5.77
CA LEU A 20 -4.56 8.85 5.03
C LEU A 20 -4.90 9.07 3.55
N THR A 21 -5.53 8.09 2.88
CA THR A 21 -6.01 8.29 1.50
C THR A 21 -7.03 9.41 1.44
N LYS A 22 -7.97 9.46 2.38
CA LYS A 22 -8.99 10.52 2.42
C LYS A 22 -8.40 11.90 2.66
N LYS A 23 -7.40 12.01 3.55
CA LYS A 23 -6.83 13.30 3.98
C LYS A 23 -5.76 13.82 3.01
N HIS A 24 -5.00 12.93 2.37
CA HIS A 24 -3.80 13.29 1.62
C HIS A 24 -3.75 12.70 0.20
N GLY A 25 -4.77 11.95 -0.23
CA GLY A 25 -4.80 11.37 -1.58
C GLY A 25 -3.76 10.27 -1.81
N VAL A 26 -3.32 9.59 -0.74
CA VAL A 26 -2.26 8.58 -0.79
C VAL A 26 -2.70 7.35 -1.60
N ILE A 27 -1.81 6.87 -2.47
CA ILE A 27 -1.95 5.63 -3.24
C ILE A 27 -1.15 4.51 -2.56
N TRP A 28 -1.80 3.39 -2.25
CA TRP A 28 -1.17 2.25 -1.57
C TRP A 28 -0.58 1.26 -2.56
N LEU A 29 0.67 0.87 -2.33
CA LEU A 29 1.41 -0.06 -3.16
C LEU A 29 1.68 -1.36 -2.38
N TYR A 30 1.31 -2.49 -2.97
CA TYR A 30 1.48 -3.81 -2.38
C TYR A 30 2.34 -4.67 -3.29
N SER A 31 3.35 -5.35 -2.75
CA SER A 31 4.03 -6.43 -3.46
C SER A 31 3.23 -7.73 -3.40
N GLU A 32 3.42 -8.61 -4.38
CA GLU A 32 2.74 -9.91 -4.46
C GLU A 32 3.04 -10.83 -3.26
N ASP A 33 4.20 -10.67 -2.63
CA ASP A 33 4.58 -11.37 -1.39
C ASP A 33 3.81 -10.89 -0.14
N GLY A 34 2.78 -10.06 -0.31
CA GLY A 34 1.96 -9.52 0.78
C GLY A 34 2.68 -8.50 1.66
N LYS A 35 3.95 -8.17 1.38
CA LYS A 35 4.68 -7.13 2.11
C LYS A 35 4.11 -5.75 1.77
N LYS A 36 3.60 -5.09 2.82
CA LYS A 36 3.21 -3.67 2.81
C LYS A 36 4.48 -2.84 2.63
N LEU A 37 4.50 -1.99 1.61
CA LEU A 37 5.68 -1.20 1.29
C LEU A 37 5.64 0.22 1.81
N VAL A 38 4.44 0.71 2.11
CA VAL A 38 4.16 1.97 2.77
C VAL A 38 2.75 1.88 3.31
#